data_AF-A0A7J5BZW3-F1
#
_entry.id   AF-A0A7J5BZW3-F1
#
_cell.length_a   1.000
_cell.length_b   1.000
_cell.length_c   1.000
_cell.angle_alpha   90.00
_cell.angle_beta   90.00
_cell.angle_gamma   90.00
#
_symmetry.space_group_name_H-M   'P 1'
#
loop_
_entity.id
_entity.type
_entity.pdbx_description
1 polymer ?
#
loop_
_entity_poly.entity_id
_entity_poly.type
_entity_poly.pdbx_seq_one_letter_code
_entity_poly.pdbx_strand_id
1 'polypeptide(L)'
;MNADTNGRERDVEHERHPWRRFVALGDSFTEGVGDPEPSAPNGLRGWADRVAEALGADHPDFAYANLAIRGRLLDQIVAEQIEPAIALHPDLVTISAGGNDLIRPGADADAISARFERAIARLRATGATVVVFTGVDTQFAPVFSQMRGKVAIYNENVRAIAAEHDCVVADQWALRSIQNAKMWTSDRLHLNPYGHHEVARMVLRALNVDNDLRELQPEPVRPARWREARTQDIVWAREFLVPWVLRRIRHQSSGDNLQPKRPEPLPLDLLAEQLGTQATEHVARSGAPDAGRAAPQGDVATPIDEIHEVDAPRPLDAADVVAQADGPAEVEGARLPAPDGLGDDPERGASDGRADATP
;
A
#
# COMPACT_ATOMS: atom_id res chain seq x y z
N MET A 1 4.94 36.93 -57.22
CA MET A 1 6.19 37.13 -56.45
C MET A 1 5.75 37.56 -55.07
N ASN A 2 5.37 36.63 -54.18
CA ASN A 2 6.15 35.54 -53.57
C ASN A 2 7.13 36.09 -52.53
N ALA A 3 7.14 35.63 -51.28
CA ALA A 3 6.17 34.78 -50.56
C ALA A 3 6.35 34.98 -49.04
N ASP A 4 5.37 34.59 -48.23
CA ASP A 4 5.48 34.63 -46.77
C ASP A 4 6.62 33.76 -46.24
N THR A 5 7.43 34.32 -45.34
CA THR A 5 8.31 33.57 -44.43
C THR A 5 7.91 33.86 -42.98
N ASN A 6 6.62 33.69 -42.67
CA ASN A 6 6.13 33.74 -41.30
C ASN A 6 6.55 32.47 -40.56
N GLY A 7 7.77 32.49 -40.02
CA GLY A 7 8.37 31.37 -39.30
C GLY A 7 7.60 31.05 -38.03
N ARG A 8 6.77 30.00 -38.09
CA ARG A 8 6.23 29.36 -36.88
C ARG A 8 7.36 28.62 -36.17
N GLU A 9 8.10 29.35 -35.36
CA GLU A 9 8.64 28.79 -34.13
C GLU A 9 7.44 28.21 -33.37
N ARG A 10 7.30 26.90 -33.43
CA ARG A 10 6.51 26.17 -32.45
C ARG A 10 7.45 26.00 -31.27
N ASP A 11 7.12 26.62 -30.15
CA ASP A 11 7.75 26.25 -28.88
C ASP A 11 7.57 24.75 -28.72
N VAL A 12 8.69 24.02 -28.81
CA VAL A 12 8.72 22.60 -28.47
C VAL A 12 8.80 22.56 -26.95
N GLU A 13 7.64 22.72 -26.33
CA GLU A 13 7.44 22.47 -24.92
C GLU A 13 7.93 21.03 -24.66
N HIS A 14 9.03 20.90 -23.92
CA HIS A 14 9.66 19.60 -23.69
C HIS A 14 8.83 18.88 -22.64
N GLU A 15 7.91 18.02 -23.09
CA GLU A 15 7.10 17.18 -22.21
C GLU A 15 8.00 16.39 -21.26
N ARG A 16 7.82 16.59 -19.95
CA ARG A 16 8.75 16.05 -18.93
C ARG A 16 8.80 14.53 -18.91
N HIS A 17 7.78 13.88 -19.45
CA HIS A 17 7.67 12.43 -19.59
C HIS A 17 6.64 12.04 -20.67
N PRO A 18 6.66 10.79 -21.18
CA PRO A 18 5.73 10.35 -22.22
C PRO A 18 4.34 9.90 -21.70
N TRP A 19 4.20 9.63 -20.40
CA TRP A 19 3.00 8.96 -19.84
C TRP A 19 1.77 9.86 -19.78
N ARG A 20 0.60 9.31 -20.13
CA ARG A 20 -0.73 9.95 -20.08
C ARG A 20 -1.72 9.22 -19.19
N ARG A 21 -1.52 7.92 -18.91
CA ARG A 21 -2.43 7.13 -18.08
C ARG A 21 -1.69 6.28 -17.07
N PHE A 22 -1.76 6.72 -15.82
CA PHE A 22 -1.17 6.07 -14.67
C PHE A 22 -2.21 5.25 -13.90
N VAL A 23 -1.89 3.97 -13.63
CA VAL A 23 -2.71 3.08 -12.79
C VAL A 23 -1.87 2.53 -11.64
N ALA A 24 -2.33 2.77 -10.40
CA ALA A 24 -1.65 2.35 -9.19
C ALA A 24 -2.28 1.10 -8.55
N LEU A 25 -1.47 0.06 -8.31
CA LEU A 25 -1.89 -1.26 -7.81
C LEU A 25 -1.22 -1.59 -6.47
N GLY A 26 -1.91 -2.35 -5.63
CA GLY A 26 -1.36 -2.92 -4.41
C GLY A 26 -2.30 -2.97 -3.22
N ASP A 27 -1.73 -2.75 -2.04
CA ASP A 27 -2.40 -2.82 -0.74
C ASP A 27 -2.49 -1.44 -0.04
N SER A 28 -2.47 -1.41 1.30
CA SER A 28 -2.60 -0.18 2.09
C SER A 28 -1.50 0.84 1.83
N PHE A 29 -0.32 0.38 1.39
CA PHE A 29 0.77 1.26 0.96
C PHE A 29 0.40 2.09 -0.26
N THR A 30 -0.15 1.47 -1.30
CA THR A 30 -0.56 2.15 -2.55
C THR A 30 -1.89 2.90 -2.40
N GLU A 31 -2.80 2.42 -1.54
CA GLU A 31 -4.07 3.11 -1.24
C GLU A 31 -3.83 4.48 -0.56
N GLY A 32 -2.74 4.61 0.20
CA GLY A 32 -2.39 5.83 0.94
C GLY A 32 -2.71 5.80 2.43
N VAL A 33 -2.88 4.61 3.03
CA VAL A 33 -3.21 4.50 4.46
C VAL A 33 -2.14 5.18 5.32
N GLY A 34 -2.60 5.99 6.28
CA GLY A 34 -1.77 6.77 7.20
C GLY A 34 -1.55 8.23 6.80
N ASP A 35 -1.96 8.63 5.59
CA ASP A 35 -1.93 10.02 5.11
C ASP A 35 -3.36 10.54 4.84
N PRO A 36 -4.04 11.08 5.88
CA PRO A 36 -5.42 11.55 5.78
C PRO A 36 -5.52 12.89 5.04
N GLU A 37 -6.43 12.95 4.07
CA GLU A 37 -6.71 14.12 3.25
C GLU A 37 -8.25 14.20 3.05
N PRO A 38 -8.97 15.12 3.73
CA PRO A 38 -10.44 15.14 3.71
C PRO A 38 -11.08 15.37 2.33
N SER A 39 -10.33 15.91 1.37
CA SER A 39 -10.76 16.12 -0.02
C SER A 39 -10.47 14.92 -0.95
N ALA A 40 -9.76 13.89 -0.47
CA ALA A 40 -9.48 12.69 -1.26
C ALA A 40 -10.66 11.69 -1.24
N PRO A 41 -10.87 10.87 -2.29
CA PRO A 41 -12.12 10.11 -2.47
C PRO A 41 -12.48 9.11 -1.37
N ASN A 42 -11.47 8.55 -0.68
CA ASN A 42 -11.61 7.66 0.48
C ASN A 42 -11.02 8.29 1.77
N GLY A 43 -10.80 9.60 1.78
CA GLY A 43 -10.12 10.33 2.85
C GLY A 43 -8.60 10.11 2.93
N LEU A 44 -7.97 9.48 1.92
CA LEU A 44 -6.52 9.18 1.89
C LEU A 44 -5.90 9.59 0.56
N ARG A 45 -4.79 10.32 0.60
CA ARG A 45 -4.04 10.77 -0.60
C ARG A 45 -2.88 9.83 -0.90
N GLY A 46 -1.93 9.68 0.02
CA GLY A 46 -0.78 8.79 -0.10
C GLY A 46 0.24 9.22 -1.15
N TRP A 47 1.25 8.36 -1.35
CA TRP A 47 2.33 8.64 -2.30
C TRP A 47 1.87 8.59 -3.76
N ALA A 48 0.94 7.69 -4.10
CA ALA A 48 0.51 7.46 -5.47
C ALA A 48 -0.24 8.68 -6.05
N ASP A 49 -1.10 9.31 -5.25
CA ASP A 49 -1.81 10.53 -5.66
C ASP A 49 -0.81 11.69 -5.85
N ARG A 50 0.20 11.84 -4.98
CA ARG A 50 1.27 12.84 -5.15
C ARG A 50 2.15 12.60 -6.38
N VAL A 51 2.34 11.34 -6.79
CA VAL A 51 3.00 11.02 -8.07
C VAL A 51 2.09 11.41 -9.23
N ALA A 52 0.80 11.08 -9.17
CA ALA A 52 -0.16 11.48 -10.20
C ALA A 52 -0.27 13.01 -10.35
N GLU A 53 -0.34 13.74 -9.24
CA GLU A 53 -0.31 15.22 -9.19
C GLU A 53 0.93 15.79 -9.89
N ALA A 54 2.12 15.23 -9.62
CA ALA A 54 3.37 15.70 -10.21
C ALA A 54 3.51 15.37 -11.71
N LEU A 55 2.89 14.27 -12.17
CA LEU A 55 2.85 13.88 -13.59
C LEU A 55 1.76 14.61 -14.38
N GLY A 56 0.65 14.96 -13.72
CA GLY A 56 -0.47 15.69 -14.34
C GLY A 56 -0.29 17.19 -14.43
N ALA A 57 0.68 17.77 -13.71
CA ALA A 57 0.84 19.22 -13.55
C ALA A 57 0.91 20.03 -14.87
N ASP A 58 1.60 19.48 -15.88
CA ASP A 58 1.73 20.10 -17.21
C ASP A 58 0.85 19.38 -18.27
N HIS A 59 -0.05 18.48 -17.86
CA HIS A 59 -0.77 17.55 -18.75
C HIS A 59 -2.26 17.45 -18.39
N PRO A 60 -3.12 18.35 -18.93
CA PRO A 60 -4.55 18.40 -18.60
C PRO A 60 -5.34 17.09 -18.86
N ASP A 61 -4.93 16.33 -19.87
CA ASP A 61 -5.53 15.04 -20.23
C ASP A 61 -4.97 13.85 -19.42
N PHE A 62 -4.12 14.09 -18.41
CA PHE A 62 -3.49 13.03 -17.62
C PHE A 62 -4.51 12.28 -16.74
N ALA A 63 -4.59 10.97 -16.96
CA ALA A 63 -5.61 10.09 -16.42
C ALA A 63 -5.06 9.20 -15.29
N TYR A 64 -5.67 9.23 -14.11
CA TYR A 64 -5.17 8.52 -12.93
C TYR A 64 -6.23 7.63 -12.24
N ALA A 65 -5.92 6.34 -12.13
CA ALA A 65 -6.66 5.35 -11.35
C ALA A 65 -5.79 4.76 -10.22
N ASN A 66 -6.42 4.37 -9.12
CA ASN A 66 -5.81 3.69 -7.99
C ASN A 66 -6.72 2.55 -7.54
N LEU A 67 -6.29 1.33 -7.89
CA LEU A 67 -7.01 0.06 -7.69
C LEU A 67 -6.61 -0.64 -6.38
N ALA A 68 -5.74 -0.02 -5.59
CA ALA A 68 -5.21 -0.63 -4.38
C ALA A 68 -6.26 -0.69 -3.25
N ILE A 69 -6.21 -1.78 -2.47
CA ILE A 69 -7.14 -2.04 -1.37
C ILE A 69 -6.36 -2.54 -0.16
N ARG A 70 -6.47 -1.86 0.98
CA ARG A 70 -5.79 -2.21 2.25
C ARG A 70 -5.92 -3.68 2.65
N GLY A 71 -4.81 -4.26 3.08
CA GLY A 71 -4.74 -5.62 3.64
C GLY A 71 -4.99 -6.75 2.63
N ARG A 72 -4.91 -6.49 1.32
CA ARG A 72 -4.87 -7.54 0.29
C ARG A 72 -3.52 -8.25 0.26
N LEU A 73 -3.57 -9.54 -0.08
CA LEU A 73 -2.40 -10.36 -0.41
C LEU A 73 -2.07 -10.31 -1.90
N LEU A 74 -0.89 -10.83 -2.25
CA LEU A 74 -0.45 -10.95 -3.64
C LEU A 74 -1.50 -11.60 -4.56
N ASP A 75 -2.00 -12.79 -4.23
CA ASP A 75 -2.97 -13.49 -5.10
C ASP A 75 -4.29 -12.72 -5.24
N GLN A 76 -4.68 -11.95 -4.23
CA GLN A 76 -5.87 -11.11 -4.27
C GLN A 76 -5.65 -9.88 -5.15
N ILE A 77 -4.48 -9.23 -5.05
CA ILE A 77 -4.08 -8.16 -5.99
C ILE A 77 -4.06 -8.69 -7.43
N VAL A 78 -3.56 -9.90 -7.64
CA VAL A 78 -3.49 -10.55 -8.97
C VAL A 78 -4.88 -10.88 -9.54
N ALA A 79 -5.82 -11.29 -8.70
CA ALA A 79 -7.19 -11.62 -9.09
C ALA A 79 -8.09 -10.39 -9.27
N GLU A 80 -7.97 -9.39 -8.39
CA GLU A 80 -8.89 -8.25 -8.31
C GLU A 80 -8.42 -7.02 -9.10
N GLN A 81 -7.10 -6.83 -9.32
CA GLN A 81 -6.56 -5.56 -9.83
C GLN A 81 -5.89 -5.67 -11.20
N ILE A 82 -5.29 -6.81 -11.57
CA ILE A 82 -4.49 -6.89 -12.82
C ILE A 82 -5.34 -6.80 -14.09
N GLU A 83 -6.43 -7.57 -14.21
CA GLU A 83 -7.29 -7.48 -15.41
C GLU A 83 -7.99 -6.11 -15.54
N PRO A 84 -8.58 -5.52 -14.46
CA PRO A 84 -9.07 -4.15 -14.53
C PRO A 84 -7.98 -3.16 -14.92
N ALA A 85 -6.76 -3.25 -14.38
CA ALA A 85 -5.65 -2.37 -14.75
C ALA A 85 -5.33 -2.45 -16.25
N ILE A 86 -5.28 -3.65 -16.83
CA ILE A 86 -5.04 -3.84 -18.26
C ILE A 86 -6.18 -3.27 -19.10
N ALA A 87 -7.43 -3.43 -18.66
CA ALA A 87 -8.62 -2.90 -19.33
C ALA A 87 -8.69 -1.36 -19.34
N LEU A 88 -7.99 -0.66 -18.43
CA LEU A 88 -7.86 0.80 -18.46
C LEU A 88 -6.88 1.31 -19.54
N HIS A 89 -6.12 0.43 -20.20
CA HIS A 89 -5.06 0.78 -21.15
C HIS A 89 -4.04 1.81 -20.61
N PRO A 90 -3.32 1.51 -19.50
CA PRO A 90 -2.26 2.35 -18.97
C PRO A 90 -1.05 2.43 -19.91
N ASP A 91 -0.28 3.52 -19.78
CA ASP A 91 1.11 3.59 -20.25
C ASP A 91 2.10 3.62 -19.08
N LEU A 92 1.65 3.92 -17.85
CA LEU A 92 2.39 3.76 -16.60
C LEU A 92 1.59 2.92 -15.59
N VAL A 93 2.24 1.93 -14.99
CA VAL A 93 1.69 1.12 -13.89
C VAL A 93 2.67 1.09 -12.72
N THR A 94 2.18 1.26 -11.49
CA THR A 94 2.96 0.95 -10.28
C THR A 94 2.34 -0.23 -9.56
N ILE A 95 3.15 -1.18 -9.07
CA ILE A 95 2.66 -2.32 -8.29
C ILE A 95 3.52 -2.59 -7.05
N SER A 96 2.87 -2.54 -5.88
CA SER A 96 3.42 -2.99 -4.60
C SER A 96 2.57 -4.12 -4.06
N ALA A 97 3.14 -5.33 -3.97
CA ALA A 97 2.46 -6.54 -3.53
C ALA A 97 3.41 -7.44 -2.72
N GLY A 98 2.90 -8.55 -2.17
CA GLY A 98 3.69 -9.53 -1.41
C GLY A 98 4.14 -9.07 -0.01
N GLY A 99 4.14 -7.77 0.28
CA GLY A 99 4.44 -7.24 1.61
C GLY A 99 3.60 -7.87 2.71
N ASN A 100 2.27 -7.92 2.54
CA ASN A 100 1.35 -8.57 3.46
C ASN A 100 1.47 -10.11 3.53
N ASP A 101 2.03 -10.76 2.50
CA ASP A 101 2.35 -12.20 2.50
C ASP A 101 3.57 -12.47 3.39
N LEU A 102 4.65 -11.67 3.25
CA LEU A 102 5.94 -11.87 3.96
C LEU A 102 5.84 -11.82 5.48
N ILE A 103 4.88 -11.07 6.04
CA ILE A 103 4.65 -10.94 7.49
C ILE A 103 3.94 -12.19 8.07
N ARG A 104 3.52 -13.16 7.24
CA ARG A 104 2.80 -14.36 7.71
C ARG A 104 3.76 -15.43 8.26
N PRO A 105 3.36 -16.17 9.32
CA PRO A 105 4.07 -17.39 9.73
C PRO A 105 4.22 -18.35 8.54
N GLY A 106 5.39 -18.97 8.40
CA GLY A 106 5.68 -19.88 7.29
C GLY A 106 5.89 -19.24 5.91
N ALA A 107 5.77 -17.91 5.76
CA ALA A 107 5.91 -17.25 4.45
C ALA A 107 7.26 -17.54 3.77
N ASP A 108 7.20 -17.94 2.50
CA ASP A 108 8.33 -18.25 1.63
C ASP A 108 8.52 -17.09 0.63
N ALA A 109 9.69 -16.45 0.65
CA ALA A 109 9.98 -15.30 -0.19
C ALA A 109 10.06 -15.65 -1.68
N ASP A 110 10.58 -16.83 -2.01
CA ASP A 110 10.79 -17.27 -3.40
C ASP A 110 9.46 -17.69 -4.03
N ALA A 111 8.60 -18.39 -3.26
CA ALA A 111 7.24 -18.73 -3.67
C ALA A 111 6.30 -17.50 -3.74
N ILE A 112 6.59 -16.41 -3.01
CA ILE A 112 5.91 -15.11 -3.22
C ILE A 112 6.43 -14.46 -4.51
N SER A 113 7.75 -14.38 -4.72
CA SER A 113 8.34 -13.77 -5.91
C SER A 113 7.93 -14.45 -7.22
N ALA A 114 7.93 -15.78 -7.28
CA ALA A 114 7.51 -16.53 -8.47
C ALA A 114 6.01 -16.36 -8.80
N ARG A 115 5.17 -15.95 -7.84
CA ARG A 115 3.78 -15.54 -8.07
C ARG A 115 3.71 -14.08 -8.56
N PHE A 116 4.54 -13.20 -8.00
CA PHE A 116 4.62 -11.78 -8.35
C PHE A 116 5.12 -11.57 -9.78
N GLU A 117 6.13 -12.33 -10.21
CA GLU A 117 6.65 -12.31 -11.58
C GLU A 117 5.55 -12.52 -12.63
N ARG A 118 4.64 -13.49 -12.41
CA ARG A 118 3.53 -13.77 -13.33
C ARG A 118 2.51 -12.63 -13.42
N ALA A 119 2.49 -11.72 -12.45
CA ALA A 119 1.76 -10.46 -12.54
C ALA A 119 2.54 -9.43 -13.36
N ILE A 120 3.85 -9.28 -13.10
CA ILE A 120 4.74 -8.36 -13.83
C ILE A 120 4.78 -8.69 -15.33
N ALA A 121 4.99 -9.94 -15.70
CA ALA A 121 4.99 -10.40 -17.09
C ALA A 121 3.68 -10.05 -17.81
N ARG A 122 2.53 -10.18 -17.11
CA ARG A 122 1.20 -9.89 -17.66
C ARG A 122 0.93 -8.39 -17.83
N LEU A 123 1.46 -7.56 -16.91
CA LEU A 123 1.44 -6.10 -17.05
C LEU A 123 2.38 -5.63 -18.17
N ARG A 124 3.61 -6.13 -18.23
CA ARG A 124 4.61 -5.74 -19.24
C ARG A 124 4.25 -6.18 -20.66
N ALA A 125 3.48 -7.25 -20.81
CA ALA A 125 2.89 -7.66 -22.10
C ALA A 125 1.96 -6.61 -22.73
N THR A 126 1.50 -5.59 -21.98
CA THR A 126 0.74 -4.45 -22.53
C THR A 126 1.60 -3.38 -23.21
N GLY A 127 2.93 -3.38 -22.95
CA GLY A 127 3.85 -2.31 -23.33
C GLY A 127 3.97 -1.17 -22.30
N ALA A 128 3.10 -1.11 -21.28
CA ALA A 128 3.18 -0.08 -20.23
C ALA A 128 4.51 -0.14 -19.45
N THR A 129 5.03 1.02 -19.06
CA THR A 129 6.14 1.12 -18.08
C THR A 129 5.64 0.60 -16.74
N VAL A 130 6.33 -0.37 -16.14
CA VAL A 130 5.97 -0.90 -14.81
C VAL A 130 7.02 -0.49 -13.78
N VAL A 131 6.55 0.07 -12.67
CA VAL A 131 7.35 0.37 -11.48
C VAL A 131 7.05 -0.68 -10.41
N VAL A 132 8.09 -1.37 -9.92
CA VAL A 132 7.99 -2.35 -8.83
C VAL A 132 8.65 -1.82 -7.57
N PHE A 133 8.08 -2.16 -6.41
CA PHE A 133 8.53 -1.65 -5.11
C PHE A 133 9.28 -2.72 -4.33
N THR A 134 10.41 -2.34 -3.75
CA THR A 134 11.09 -3.18 -2.76
C THR A 134 10.41 -3.03 -1.41
N GLY A 135 10.51 -4.03 -0.53
CA GLY A 135 10.19 -3.88 0.89
C GLY A 135 11.20 -2.98 1.60
N VAL A 136 10.77 -2.35 2.69
CA VAL A 136 11.59 -1.47 3.55
C VAL A 136 12.62 -2.27 4.36
N ASP A 137 13.73 -1.63 4.75
CA ASP A 137 14.65 -2.21 5.73
C ASP A 137 14.02 -2.20 7.13
N THR A 138 13.51 -3.35 7.59
CA THR A 138 12.76 -3.48 8.86
C THR A 138 13.63 -3.40 10.13
N GLN A 139 14.95 -3.16 10.02
CA GLN A 139 15.88 -3.14 11.15
C GLN A 139 15.47 -2.20 12.30
N PHE A 140 14.83 -1.06 11.98
CA PHE A 140 14.43 -0.05 12.98
C PHE A 140 13.17 -0.44 13.78
N ALA A 141 12.39 -1.42 13.32
CA ALA A 141 11.10 -1.79 13.89
C ALA A 141 11.22 -3.08 14.72
N PRO A 142 11.14 -3.04 16.07
CA PRO A 142 11.54 -4.17 16.92
C PRO A 142 10.89 -5.52 16.57
N VAL A 143 9.58 -5.55 16.33
CA VAL A 143 8.84 -6.78 15.95
C VAL A 143 9.15 -7.23 14.52
N PHE A 144 9.23 -6.30 13.57
CA PHE A 144 9.43 -6.61 12.15
C PHE A 144 10.91 -6.85 11.78
N SER A 145 11.85 -6.51 12.65
CA SER A 145 13.30 -6.74 12.48
C SER A 145 13.65 -8.21 12.24
N GLN A 146 12.91 -9.15 12.83
CA GLN A 146 13.07 -10.59 12.65
C GLN A 146 12.81 -11.03 11.20
N MET A 147 12.04 -10.26 10.43
CA MET A 147 11.70 -10.55 9.04
C MET A 147 12.73 -10.02 8.05
N ARG A 148 13.71 -9.22 8.50
CA ARG A 148 14.65 -8.49 7.63
C ARG A 148 15.36 -9.39 6.61
N GLY A 149 15.69 -10.63 7.00
CA GLY A 149 16.27 -11.62 6.08
C GLY A 149 15.32 -12.07 4.97
N LYS A 150 14.04 -12.29 5.27
CA LYS A 150 13.01 -12.62 4.26
C LYS A 150 12.76 -11.44 3.32
N VAL A 151 12.70 -10.23 3.87
CA VAL A 151 12.53 -9.01 3.07
C VAL A 151 13.73 -8.78 2.16
N ALA A 152 14.96 -9.07 2.62
CA ALA A 152 16.16 -9.02 1.77
C ALA A 152 16.10 -10.03 0.61
N ILE A 153 15.73 -11.29 0.86
CA ILE A 153 15.59 -12.30 -0.21
C ILE A 153 14.52 -11.86 -1.24
N TYR A 154 13.33 -11.46 -0.77
CA TYR A 154 12.28 -10.93 -1.64
C TYR A 154 12.74 -9.71 -2.44
N ASN A 155 13.54 -8.83 -1.83
CA ASN A 155 14.07 -7.63 -2.46
C ASN A 155 15.06 -7.92 -3.60
N GLU A 156 15.90 -8.95 -3.47
CA GLU A 156 16.80 -9.37 -4.56
C GLU A 156 16.00 -10.07 -5.67
N ASN A 157 15.01 -10.90 -5.32
CA ASN A 157 14.12 -11.51 -6.31
C ASN A 157 13.31 -10.45 -7.10
N VAL A 158 12.81 -9.41 -6.44
CA VAL A 158 12.13 -8.27 -7.12
C VAL A 158 13.09 -7.52 -8.05
N ARG A 159 14.38 -7.40 -7.70
CA ARG A 159 15.41 -6.83 -8.59
C ARG A 159 15.70 -7.72 -9.80
N ALA A 160 15.77 -9.04 -9.60
CA ALA A 160 15.93 -10.00 -10.69
C ALA A 160 14.75 -9.94 -11.68
N ILE A 161 13.52 -9.99 -11.16
CA ILE A 161 12.29 -9.84 -11.95
C ILE A 161 12.28 -8.50 -12.71
N ALA A 162 12.69 -7.40 -12.06
CA ALA A 162 12.76 -6.09 -12.71
C ALA A 162 13.81 -6.02 -13.83
N ALA A 163 14.94 -6.69 -13.66
CA ALA A 163 15.99 -6.75 -14.68
C ALA A 163 15.61 -7.65 -15.88
N GLU A 164 14.86 -8.73 -15.65
CA GLU A 164 14.39 -9.62 -16.71
C GLU A 164 13.21 -9.05 -17.50
N HIS A 165 12.25 -8.41 -16.81
CA HIS A 165 11.02 -7.89 -17.42
C HIS A 165 11.08 -6.38 -17.77
N ASP A 166 12.25 -5.75 -17.67
CA ASP A 166 12.50 -4.31 -17.91
C ASP A 166 11.52 -3.42 -17.11
N CYS A 167 11.64 -3.44 -15.78
CA CYS A 167 10.84 -2.64 -14.86
C CYS A 167 11.69 -1.65 -14.05
N VAL A 168 11.11 -0.50 -13.73
CA VAL A 168 11.73 0.52 -12.87
C VAL A 168 11.63 0.07 -11.41
N VAL A 169 12.72 0.14 -10.65
CA VAL A 169 12.75 -0.25 -9.23
C VAL A 169 12.64 0.96 -8.31
N ALA A 170 11.55 1.02 -7.55
CA ALA A 170 11.35 1.97 -6.46
C ALA A 170 11.97 1.41 -5.16
N ASP A 171 13.24 1.74 -4.92
CA ASP A 171 14.06 1.14 -3.84
C ASP A 171 13.82 1.75 -2.44
N GLN A 172 12.78 1.26 -1.77
CA GLN A 172 12.45 1.58 -0.38
C GLN A 172 13.48 1.04 0.64
N TRP A 173 14.34 0.10 0.26
CA TRP A 173 15.38 -0.45 1.13
C TRP A 173 16.59 0.49 1.22
N ALA A 174 16.94 1.13 0.11
CA ALA A 174 17.93 2.20 0.04
C ALA A 174 17.44 3.52 0.67
N LEU A 175 16.12 3.76 0.71
CA LEU A 175 15.52 5.02 1.19
C LEU A 175 15.67 5.22 2.71
N ARG A 176 16.83 5.72 3.14
CA ARG A 176 17.17 5.91 4.57
C ARG A 176 16.27 6.89 5.33
N SER A 177 15.64 7.84 4.64
CA SER A 177 14.69 8.79 5.22
C SER A 177 13.48 8.09 5.86
N ILE A 178 12.90 7.08 5.21
CA ILE A 178 11.76 6.31 5.77
C ILE A 178 12.17 5.28 6.83
N GLN A 179 13.46 5.15 7.16
CA GLN A 179 13.91 4.34 8.30
C GLN A 179 13.88 5.15 9.62
N ASN A 180 13.54 6.43 9.55
CA ASN A 180 13.17 7.25 10.69
C ASN A 180 11.72 6.96 11.11
N ALA A 181 11.51 6.58 12.37
CA ALA A 181 10.18 6.30 12.93
C ALA A 181 9.17 7.45 12.75
N LYS A 182 9.64 8.70 12.61
CA LYS A 182 8.79 9.88 12.32
C LYS A 182 8.15 9.89 10.93
N MET A 183 8.51 8.97 10.03
CA MET A 183 7.85 8.80 8.73
C MET A 183 6.64 7.85 8.77
N TRP A 184 6.35 7.27 9.94
CA TRP A 184 5.30 6.27 10.15
C TRP A 184 4.18 6.80 11.05
N THR A 185 3.01 6.16 11.00
CA THR A 185 1.92 6.42 11.95
C THR A 185 2.22 5.77 13.32
N SER A 186 1.34 6.01 14.29
CA SER A 186 1.38 5.33 15.59
C SER A 186 1.30 3.79 15.50
N ASP A 187 0.77 3.22 14.41
CA ASP A 187 0.69 1.77 14.23
C ASP A 187 2.01 1.11 13.82
N ARG A 188 3.04 1.92 13.46
CA ARG A 188 4.39 1.47 13.07
C ARG A 188 4.43 0.51 11.87
N LEU A 189 3.37 0.48 11.06
CA LEU A 189 3.20 -0.37 9.87
C LEU A 189 2.84 0.45 8.61
N HIS A 190 2.17 1.59 8.77
CA HIS A 190 1.85 2.50 7.67
C HIS A 190 2.68 3.78 7.72
N LEU A 191 3.00 4.32 6.53
CA LEU A 191 3.64 5.62 6.39
C LEU A 191 2.65 6.74 6.74
N ASN A 192 3.15 7.84 7.30
CA ASN A 192 2.39 9.06 7.53
C ASN A 192 2.61 10.06 6.36
N PRO A 193 2.06 11.29 6.39
CA PRO A 193 2.20 12.25 5.28
C PRO A 193 3.64 12.52 4.84
N TYR A 194 4.61 12.58 5.77
CA TYR A 194 6.02 12.77 5.46
C TYR A 194 6.63 11.56 4.76
N GLY A 195 6.26 10.35 5.21
CA GLY A 195 6.70 9.10 4.60
C GLY A 195 6.16 8.91 3.19
N HIS A 196 4.85 9.12 2.99
CA HIS A 196 4.21 9.08 1.66
C HIS A 196 4.79 10.13 0.71
N HIS A 197 5.09 11.33 1.19
CA HIS A 197 5.71 12.39 0.39
C HIS A 197 7.14 12.05 -0.08
N GLU A 198 7.97 11.47 0.78
CA GLU A 198 9.33 11.06 0.39
C GLU A 198 9.33 9.78 -0.48
N VAL A 199 8.33 8.90 -0.36
CA VAL A 199 8.10 7.82 -1.34
C VAL A 199 7.68 8.38 -2.70
N ALA A 200 6.81 9.39 -2.77
CA ALA A 200 6.46 10.03 -4.04
C ALA A 200 7.70 10.65 -4.72
N ARG A 201 8.54 11.35 -3.95
CA ARG A 201 9.84 11.85 -4.40
C ARG A 201 10.80 10.73 -4.85
N MET A 202 10.81 9.58 -4.17
CA MET A 202 11.59 8.41 -4.61
C MET A 202 11.10 7.87 -5.96
N VAL A 203 9.79 7.74 -6.16
CA VAL A 203 9.21 7.23 -7.41
C VAL A 203 9.50 8.17 -8.58
N LEU A 204 9.32 9.48 -8.41
CA LEU A 204 9.63 10.47 -9.45
C LEU A 204 11.14 10.50 -9.79
N ARG A 205 12.03 10.31 -8.80
CA ARG A 205 13.47 10.11 -9.05
C ARG A 205 13.75 8.82 -9.84
N ALA A 206 13.08 7.71 -9.51
CA ALA A 206 13.25 6.44 -10.21
C ALA A 206 12.71 6.47 -11.67
N LEU A 207 11.66 7.26 -11.91
CA LEU A 207 11.12 7.55 -13.24
C LEU A 207 11.91 8.64 -14.00
N ASN A 208 12.92 9.26 -13.38
CA ASN A 208 13.68 10.40 -13.92
C ASN A 208 12.79 11.58 -14.38
N VAL A 209 11.85 12.00 -13.53
CA VAL A 209 10.93 13.13 -13.81
C VAL A 209 11.31 14.37 -12.99
N ASP A 210 11.59 15.49 -13.68
CA ASP A 210 11.87 16.78 -13.06
C ASP A 210 10.62 17.41 -12.42
N ASN A 211 10.65 17.57 -11.10
CA ASN A 211 9.52 17.99 -10.28
C ASN A 211 9.96 18.88 -9.11
N ASP A 212 9.03 19.67 -8.57
CA ASP A 212 9.30 20.66 -7.52
C ASP A 212 9.15 20.14 -6.09
N LEU A 213 8.86 18.85 -5.86
CA LEU A 213 8.63 18.30 -4.52
C LEU A 213 9.92 18.38 -3.68
N ARG A 214 9.97 19.30 -2.72
CA ARG A 214 11.09 19.47 -1.78
C ARG A 214 10.97 18.51 -0.59
N GLU A 215 12.07 18.29 0.12
CA GLU A 215 12.09 17.39 1.29
C GLU A 215 11.31 18.02 2.47
N LEU A 216 10.41 17.24 3.08
CA LEU A 216 9.67 17.65 4.26
C LEU A 216 10.34 17.08 5.51
N GLN A 217 10.78 17.96 6.42
CA GLN A 217 11.43 17.56 7.67
C GLN A 217 10.39 17.41 8.80
N PRO A 218 10.16 16.20 9.35
CA PRO A 218 9.25 16.02 10.48
C PRO A 218 9.86 16.56 11.78
N GLU A 219 9.03 17.22 12.61
CA GLU A 219 9.46 18.03 13.75
C GLU A 219 10.43 17.35 14.74
N PRO A 220 11.35 18.10 15.39
CA PRO A 220 12.35 17.58 16.32
C PRO A 220 11.76 17.16 17.69
N VAL A 221 10.99 16.07 17.72
CA VAL A 221 10.56 15.40 18.96
C VAL A 221 11.78 14.97 19.81
N ARG A 222 11.70 15.17 21.14
CA ARG A 222 12.74 14.72 22.09
C ARG A 222 12.89 13.19 22.11
N PRO A 223 14.10 12.64 22.24
CA PRO A 223 14.28 11.21 22.48
C PRO A 223 13.61 10.76 23.79
N ALA A 224 12.73 9.77 23.72
CA ALA A 224 12.14 9.12 24.89
C ALA A 224 13.22 8.33 25.66
N ARG A 225 13.09 8.24 26.99
CA ARG A 225 13.97 7.37 27.79
C ARG A 225 13.60 5.91 27.56
N TRP A 226 14.58 5.01 27.69
CA TRP A 226 14.39 3.57 27.40
C TRP A 226 13.23 2.91 28.17
N ARG A 227 12.88 3.42 29.36
CA ARG A 227 11.72 2.96 30.14
C ARG A 227 10.39 3.41 29.54
N GLU A 228 10.32 4.66 29.08
CA GLU A 228 9.13 5.23 28.43
C GLU A 228 8.85 4.50 27.11
N ALA A 229 9.88 4.26 26.31
CA ALA A 229 9.79 3.47 25.07
C ALA A 229 9.24 2.06 25.32
N ARG A 230 9.73 1.34 26.35
CA ARG A 230 9.26 -0.02 26.65
C ARG A 230 7.80 -0.06 27.13
N THR A 231 7.31 1.00 27.79
CA THR A 231 5.88 1.13 28.10
C THR A 231 5.05 1.42 26.85
N GLN A 232 5.54 2.30 25.96
CA GLN A 232 4.91 2.60 24.67
C GLN A 232 4.81 1.35 23.77
N ASP A 233 5.79 0.46 23.79
CA ASP A 233 5.76 -0.82 23.06
C ASP A 233 4.63 -1.75 23.54
N ILE A 234 4.34 -1.78 24.85
CA ILE A 234 3.26 -2.59 25.43
C ILE A 234 1.89 -2.01 25.06
N VAL A 235 1.74 -0.68 25.13
CA VAL A 235 0.51 0.03 24.73
C VAL A 235 0.24 -0.19 23.24
N TRP A 236 1.24 0.04 22.38
CA TRP A 236 1.16 -0.23 20.94
C TRP A 236 0.80 -1.69 20.62
N ALA A 237 1.36 -2.65 21.35
CA ALA A 237 1.05 -4.06 21.14
C ALA A 237 -0.42 -4.39 21.48
N ARG A 238 -0.99 -3.76 22.52
CA ARG A 238 -2.41 -3.90 22.89
C ARG A 238 -3.34 -3.23 21.87
N GLU A 239 -2.99 -2.03 21.40
CA GLU A 239 -3.86 -1.20 20.55
C GLU A 239 -3.85 -1.62 19.08
N PHE A 240 -2.69 -1.98 18.53
CA PHE A 240 -2.52 -2.22 17.09
C PHE A 240 -2.19 -3.68 16.77
N LEU A 241 -1.17 -4.25 17.43
CA LEU A 241 -0.65 -5.57 17.07
C LEU A 241 -1.65 -6.70 17.38
N VAL A 242 -2.19 -6.75 18.61
CA VAL A 242 -3.13 -7.80 19.02
C VAL A 242 -4.43 -7.77 18.18
N PRO A 243 -5.09 -6.62 17.94
CA PRO A 243 -6.25 -6.57 17.05
C PRO A 243 -5.94 -6.91 15.58
N TRP A 244 -4.73 -6.62 15.08
CA TRP A 244 -4.30 -7.11 13.76
C TRP A 244 -4.17 -8.65 13.73
N VAL A 245 -3.47 -9.24 14.72
CA VAL A 245 -3.32 -10.71 14.83
C VAL A 245 -4.67 -11.41 14.95
N LEU A 246 -5.56 -10.94 15.84
CA LEU A 246 -6.89 -11.52 16.05
C LEU A 246 -7.75 -11.52 14.79
N ARG A 247 -7.75 -10.42 14.00
CA ARG A 247 -8.46 -10.37 12.71
C ARG A 247 -7.95 -11.41 11.73
N ARG A 248 -6.63 -11.59 11.65
CA ARG A 248 -6.02 -12.54 10.71
C ARG A 248 -6.12 -14.01 11.16
N ILE A 249 -6.25 -14.30 12.46
CA ILE A 249 -6.70 -15.62 12.96
C ILE A 249 -8.15 -15.90 12.54
N ARG A 250 -9.00 -14.87 12.47
CA ARG A 250 -10.39 -14.96 11.97
C ARG A 250 -10.52 -14.84 10.45
N HIS A 251 -9.40 -14.84 9.71
CA HIS A 251 -9.35 -14.63 8.26
C HIS A 251 -10.00 -13.32 7.75
N GLN A 252 -10.14 -12.31 8.61
CA GLN A 252 -10.70 -11.00 8.30
C GLN A 252 -9.61 -9.99 7.88
N SER A 253 -9.87 -9.19 6.85
CA SER A 253 -9.04 -8.06 6.44
C SER A 253 -9.73 -6.71 6.63
N SER A 254 -8.93 -5.64 6.75
CA SER A 254 -9.45 -4.27 6.86
C SER A 254 -10.01 -3.72 5.54
N GLY A 255 -9.89 -4.46 4.44
CA GLY A 255 -10.40 -4.09 3.12
C GLY A 255 -11.48 -5.03 2.57
N ASP A 256 -12.01 -6.00 3.33
CA ASP A 256 -12.94 -7.02 2.79
C ASP A 256 -14.19 -6.42 2.12
N ASN A 257 -14.67 -5.29 2.63
CA ASN A 257 -15.85 -4.57 2.11
C ASN A 257 -15.49 -3.22 1.44
N LEU A 258 -14.22 -3.01 1.06
CA LEU A 258 -13.77 -1.79 0.39
C LEU A 258 -13.63 -1.97 -1.12
N GLN A 259 -13.77 -0.88 -1.84
CA GLN A 259 -13.57 -0.76 -3.28
C GLN A 259 -12.33 0.12 -3.56
N PRO A 260 -11.74 0.05 -4.77
CA PRO A 260 -10.76 1.04 -5.25
C PRO A 260 -11.16 2.49 -4.97
N LYS A 261 -10.21 3.33 -4.54
CA LYS A 261 -10.50 4.76 -4.30
C LYS A 261 -10.63 5.59 -5.57
N ARG A 262 -10.01 5.14 -6.67
CA ARG A 262 -10.18 5.67 -8.03
C ARG A 262 -10.25 4.46 -9.00
N PRO A 263 -11.42 3.81 -9.17
CA PRO A 263 -11.55 2.65 -10.04
C PRO A 263 -11.35 3.01 -11.52
N GLU A 264 -11.76 4.23 -11.90
CA GLU A 264 -11.67 4.73 -13.27
C GLU A 264 -10.49 5.70 -13.43
N PRO A 265 -9.85 5.74 -14.62
CA PRO A 265 -8.70 6.60 -14.90
C PRO A 265 -9.20 8.00 -15.29
N LEU A 266 -9.74 8.72 -14.31
CA LEU A 266 -10.22 10.08 -14.47
C LEU A 266 -9.07 11.09 -14.36
N PRO A 267 -9.18 12.27 -15.00
CA PRO A 267 -8.38 13.45 -14.68
C PRO A 267 -8.41 13.80 -13.19
N LEU A 268 -7.42 14.57 -12.73
CA LEU A 268 -7.29 14.91 -11.31
C LEU A 268 -8.37 15.92 -10.88
N ASP A 269 -8.52 17.02 -11.61
CA ASP A 269 -9.37 18.16 -11.25
C ASP A 269 -10.86 17.82 -11.25
N LEU A 270 -11.32 17.02 -12.23
CA LEU A 270 -12.73 16.61 -12.35
C LEU A 270 -13.24 15.87 -11.11
N LEU A 271 -12.36 15.20 -10.34
CA LEU A 271 -12.77 14.52 -9.13
C LEU A 271 -12.96 15.49 -7.95
N ALA A 272 -12.25 16.63 -7.92
CA ALA A 272 -12.48 17.69 -6.95
C ALA A 272 -13.84 18.38 -7.21
N GLU A 273 -14.20 18.64 -8.47
CA GLU A 273 -15.53 19.15 -8.82
C GLU A 273 -16.66 18.17 -8.47
N GLN A 274 -16.47 16.87 -8.75
CA GLN A 274 -17.45 15.84 -8.40
C GLN A 274 -17.66 15.72 -6.88
N LEU A 275 -16.59 15.75 -6.08
CA LEU A 275 -16.68 15.70 -4.62
C LEU A 275 -17.30 16.99 -4.04
N GLY A 276 -16.96 18.16 -4.58
CA GLY A 276 -17.61 19.43 -4.22
C GLY A 276 -19.11 19.45 -4.56
N THR A 277 -19.49 18.86 -5.70
CA THR A 277 -20.89 18.71 -6.11
C THR A 277 -21.66 17.76 -5.18
N GLN A 278 -21.07 16.61 -4.80
CA GLN A 278 -21.73 15.69 -3.86
C GLN A 278 -21.82 16.27 -2.43
N ALA A 279 -20.82 17.02 -1.98
CA ALA A 279 -20.87 17.71 -0.69
C ALA A 279 -21.98 18.77 -0.65
N THR A 280 -22.11 19.58 -1.71
CA THR A 280 -23.17 20.59 -1.82
C THR A 280 -24.56 19.97 -2.00
N GLU A 281 -24.71 18.87 -2.73
CA GLU A 281 -25.95 18.10 -2.76
C GLU A 281 -26.32 17.49 -1.41
N HIS A 282 -25.35 17.00 -0.63
CA HIS A 282 -25.60 16.47 0.71
C HIS A 282 -26.14 17.56 1.65
N VAL A 283 -25.53 18.76 1.62
CA VAL A 283 -26.00 19.93 2.38
C VAL A 283 -27.40 20.39 1.93
N ALA A 284 -27.68 20.38 0.61
CA ALA A 284 -29.01 20.71 0.08
C ALA A 284 -30.09 19.69 0.52
N ARG A 285 -29.72 18.42 0.70
CA ARG A 285 -30.60 17.35 1.19
C ARG A 285 -30.73 17.32 2.72
N SER A 286 -29.78 17.86 3.47
CA SER A 286 -29.82 17.90 4.95
C SER A 286 -30.72 19.00 5.55
N GLY A 287 -31.25 19.90 4.71
CA GLY A 287 -32.42 20.74 5.05
C GLY A 287 -32.18 22.24 4.96
N ALA A 288 -33.03 22.91 4.17
CA ALA A 288 -33.24 24.36 4.27
C ALA A 288 -34.44 24.64 5.20
N PRO A 289 -34.28 25.45 6.27
CA PRO A 289 -35.42 25.90 7.07
C PRO A 289 -36.25 26.95 6.29
N ASP A 290 -37.57 26.89 6.43
CA ASP A 290 -38.51 27.79 5.75
C ASP A 290 -38.36 29.24 6.24
N ALA A 291 -38.33 30.20 5.31
CA ALA A 291 -37.96 31.60 5.56
C ALA A 291 -39.14 32.45 6.09
N GLY A 292 -39.76 32.00 7.19
CA GLY A 292 -41.01 32.54 7.73
C GLY A 292 -40.86 33.48 8.94
N ARG A 293 -40.84 34.80 8.69
CA ARG A 293 -41.09 35.93 9.63
C ARG A 293 -40.03 36.33 10.67
N ALA A 294 -39.60 37.60 10.53
CA ALA A 294 -39.50 38.66 11.55
C ALA A 294 -38.71 38.43 12.88
N ALA A 295 -37.64 39.21 13.04
CA ALA A 295 -36.96 39.44 14.31
C ALA A 295 -37.73 40.42 15.24
N PRO A 296 -37.39 40.42 16.54
CA PRO A 296 -36.87 41.66 17.15
C PRO A 296 -35.52 41.47 17.87
N GLN A 297 -34.97 42.56 18.41
CA GLN A 297 -33.61 42.67 18.93
C GLN A 297 -33.44 42.23 20.40
N GLY A 298 -32.21 41.87 20.79
CA GLY A 298 -31.79 41.74 22.19
C GLY A 298 -30.30 41.36 22.32
N ASP A 299 -29.50 42.20 22.98
CA ASP A 299 -28.09 41.93 23.30
C ASP A 299 -27.95 41.06 24.56
N VAL A 300 -27.12 40.00 24.50
CA VAL A 300 -26.22 39.55 25.60
C VAL A 300 -25.03 38.81 24.96
N ALA A 301 -23.82 38.99 25.50
CA ALA A 301 -22.63 38.23 25.11
C ALA A 301 -22.22 37.22 26.19
N THR A 302 -22.03 35.95 25.81
CA THR A 302 -21.35 34.89 26.57
C THR A 302 -20.76 33.85 25.60
N PRO A 303 -19.69 33.12 25.97
CA PRO A 303 -18.96 32.23 25.06
C PRO A 303 -19.66 30.88 24.86
N ILE A 304 -19.26 30.17 23.79
CA ILE A 304 -19.66 28.79 23.51
C ILE A 304 -18.46 27.88 23.78
N ASP A 305 -18.46 27.24 24.95
CA ASP A 305 -17.82 25.93 25.15
C ASP A 305 -18.78 24.81 24.70
N GLU A 306 -18.34 23.55 24.80
CA GLU A 306 -19.12 22.33 24.52
C GLU A 306 -19.52 22.09 23.04
N ILE A 307 -18.59 21.50 22.28
CA ILE A 307 -18.97 20.53 21.23
C ILE A 307 -19.05 19.16 21.90
N HIS A 308 -20.15 18.44 21.70
CA HIS A 308 -20.39 17.14 22.36
C HIS A 308 -19.29 16.11 22.09
N GLU A 309 -18.68 15.62 23.17
CA GLU A 309 -17.88 14.40 23.16
C GLU A 309 -18.81 13.19 22.88
N VAL A 310 -18.54 12.45 21.80
CA VAL A 310 -19.34 11.28 21.42
C VAL A 310 -18.86 10.09 22.25
N ASP A 311 -19.70 9.64 23.17
CA ASP A 311 -19.40 8.67 24.23
C ASP A 311 -18.78 7.37 23.66
N ALA A 312 -17.46 7.23 23.81
CA ALA A 312 -16.73 6.04 23.36
C ALA A 312 -16.97 4.88 24.35
N PRO A 313 -17.39 3.69 23.88
CA PRO A 313 -17.72 2.60 24.79
C PRO A 313 -16.49 2.18 25.60
N ARG A 314 -16.64 2.18 26.93
CA ARG A 314 -15.56 1.83 27.86
C ARG A 314 -14.98 0.44 27.53
N PRO A 315 -13.65 0.25 27.61
CA PRO A 315 -13.07 -1.07 27.47
C PRO A 315 -13.59 -1.99 28.58
N LEU A 316 -13.98 -3.21 28.21
CA LEU A 316 -14.35 -4.27 29.15
C LEU A 316 -13.16 -4.62 30.07
N ASP A 317 -13.46 -4.97 31.32
CA ASP A 317 -12.45 -5.40 32.28
C ASP A 317 -11.97 -6.83 31.98
N ALA A 318 -10.73 -7.14 32.37
CA ALA A 318 -10.08 -8.40 32.07
C ALA A 318 -10.63 -9.61 32.85
N ALA A 319 -11.56 -9.39 33.80
CA ALA A 319 -12.17 -10.43 34.62
C ALA A 319 -13.26 -11.25 33.86
N ASP A 320 -14.04 -10.61 32.99
CA ASP A 320 -15.27 -11.22 32.44
C ASP A 320 -15.01 -12.27 31.34
N VAL A 321 -13.80 -12.32 30.78
CA VAL A 321 -13.45 -13.16 29.62
C VAL A 321 -13.18 -14.63 30.00
N VAL A 322 -13.05 -14.95 31.29
CA VAL A 322 -12.63 -16.28 31.77
C VAL A 322 -13.83 -17.20 32.10
N ALA A 323 -15.06 -16.68 32.15
CA ALA A 323 -16.23 -17.40 32.65
C ALA A 323 -17.03 -18.23 31.62
N GLN A 324 -16.56 -18.37 30.37
CA GLN A 324 -17.29 -19.02 29.27
C GLN A 324 -16.43 -19.97 28.42
N ALA A 325 -15.66 -20.85 29.07
CA ALA A 325 -14.85 -21.87 28.40
C ALA A 325 -14.70 -23.18 29.21
N ASP A 326 -15.78 -23.68 29.83
CA ASP A 326 -15.81 -24.99 30.48
C ASP A 326 -16.96 -25.86 29.94
N GLY A 327 -16.59 -27.01 29.37
CA GLY A 327 -17.49 -27.96 28.72
C GLY A 327 -16.70 -28.99 27.92
N PRO A 328 -16.67 -30.28 28.33
CA PRO A 328 -15.80 -31.27 27.69
C PRO A 328 -16.37 -31.75 26.35
N ALA A 329 -15.50 -31.84 25.34
CA ALA A 329 -15.76 -32.56 24.10
C ALA A 329 -14.81 -33.76 24.01
N GLU A 330 -15.36 -34.95 23.80
CA GLU A 330 -14.60 -36.20 23.69
C GLU A 330 -13.86 -36.28 22.34
N VAL A 331 -12.66 -36.87 22.34
CA VAL A 331 -11.85 -37.05 21.13
C VAL A 331 -11.90 -38.49 20.66
N GLU A 332 -12.77 -38.79 19.70
CA GLU A 332 -12.77 -40.08 19.01
C GLU A 332 -11.79 -40.05 17.81
N GLY A 333 -10.88 -41.04 17.75
CA GLY A 333 -9.70 -40.98 16.90
C GLY A 333 -9.84 -41.63 15.53
N ALA A 334 -9.82 -40.82 14.46
CA ALA A 334 -9.69 -41.30 13.08
C ALA A 334 -8.21 -41.60 12.74
N ARG A 335 -7.91 -42.84 12.30
CA ARG A 335 -6.59 -43.22 11.79
C ARG A 335 -6.48 -42.89 10.30
N LEU A 336 -5.33 -42.36 9.88
CA LEU A 336 -4.91 -42.37 8.47
C LEU A 336 -4.24 -43.71 8.12
N PRO A 337 -4.39 -44.22 6.88
CA PRO A 337 -3.73 -45.45 6.44
C PRO A 337 -2.24 -45.23 6.14
N ALA A 338 -1.45 -46.29 6.24
CA ALA A 338 -0.07 -46.32 5.76
C ALA A 338 -0.03 -46.65 4.24
N PRO A 339 1.01 -46.22 3.50
CA PRO A 339 1.20 -46.61 2.10
C PRO A 339 1.64 -48.07 1.96
N ASP A 340 1.16 -48.73 0.90
CA ASP A 340 1.54 -50.11 0.55
C ASP A 340 2.99 -50.24 0.05
N GLY A 341 3.52 -51.46 0.12
CA GLY A 341 4.95 -51.74 -0.06
C GLY A 341 5.39 -52.07 -1.49
N LEU A 342 6.64 -51.70 -1.76
CA LEU A 342 7.57 -52.30 -2.72
C LEU A 342 8.89 -52.52 -1.94
N GLY A 343 9.62 -53.62 -2.06
CA GLY A 343 9.43 -54.79 -2.93
C GLY A 343 10.79 -55.44 -3.19
N ASP A 344 11.34 -56.15 -2.20
CA ASP A 344 12.58 -56.92 -2.35
C ASP A 344 12.39 -58.07 -3.37
N ASP A 345 13.34 -58.27 -4.29
CA ASP A 345 14.48 -59.19 -4.09
C ASP A 345 15.54 -58.91 -5.21
N PRO A 346 16.55 -59.74 -5.59
CA PRO A 346 17.91 -59.20 -5.68
C PRO A 346 18.64 -59.44 -7.03
N GLU A 347 19.80 -58.81 -7.20
CA GLU A 347 20.97 -59.57 -7.68
C GLU A 347 22.30 -58.90 -7.32
N ARG A 348 23.38 -59.69 -7.30
CA ARG A 348 24.76 -59.24 -7.04
C ARG A 348 25.65 -59.50 -8.26
N GLY A 349 25.95 -58.47 -9.03
CA GLY A 349 26.99 -58.49 -10.06
C GLY A 349 28.14 -57.57 -9.69
N ALA A 350 29.39 -58.08 -9.70
CA ALA A 350 30.59 -57.30 -9.39
C ALA A 350 31.54 -57.25 -10.59
N SER A 351 32.11 -56.08 -10.86
CA SER A 351 33.31 -55.92 -11.68
C SER A 351 34.02 -54.59 -11.37
N ASP A 352 35.35 -54.61 -11.41
CA ASP A 352 36.19 -53.43 -11.21
C ASP A 352 36.15 -52.49 -12.42
N GLY A 353 36.29 -51.18 -12.16
CA GLY A 353 36.44 -50.14 -13.18
C GLY A 353 37.24 -48.97 -12.64
N ARG A 354 38.55 -48.93 -12.91
CA ARG A 354 39.45 -47.86 -12.45
C ARG A 354 39.02 -46.50 -12.99
N ALA A 355 39.12 -45.47 -12.15
CA ALA A 355 39.36 -44.12 -12.62
C ALA A 355 40.80 -44.00 -13.15
N ASP A 356 40.97 -43.28 -14.25
CA ASP A 356 42.24 -42.66 -14.67
C ASP A 356 41.92 -41.28 -15.26
N ALA A 357 42.88 -40.35 -15.27
CA ALA A 357 42.57 -38.92 -15.30
C ALA A 357 43.37 -38.09 -16.32
N THR A 358 42.63 -37.30 -17.11
CA THR A 358 43.11 -36.08 -17.82
C THR A 358 44.04 -36.35 -19.03
N PRO A 359 44.08 -35.48 -20.07
CA PRO A 359 43.23 -34.31 -20.36
C PRO A 359 42.07 -34.60 -21.32
#